data_AF-A0A0S8C4C3-F1
#
_entry.id   AF-A0A0S8C4C3-F1
#
_cell.length_a   1.000
_cell.length_b   1.000
_cell.length_c   1.000
_cell.angle_alpha   90.00
_cell.angle_beta   90.00
_cell.angle_gamma   90.00
#
_symmetry.space_group_name_H-M   'P 1'
#
loop_
_entity.id
_entity.type
_entity.pdbx_description
1 polymer ?
#
loop_
_entity_poly.entity_id
_entity_poly.type
_entity_poly.pdbx_seq_one_letter_code
_entity_poly.pdbx_strand_id
1 'polypeptide(L)'
;MNPMDTGAMDPRLKKRMMLFYLAGIFNAVLGGYILIHGRNFLPQGTTLLLVCFFFGFAAVDFYFPRLMKKRWLEEQARITAERERQAAEQQK
;
A
#
# COMPACT_ATOMS: atom_id res chain seq x y z
N MET A 1 -15.43 2.14 26.10
CA MET A 1 -13.96 2.10 25.97
C MET A 1 -13.56 3.30 25.12
N ASN A 2 -12.88 4.30 25.70
CA ASN A 2 -12.56 5.57 25.03
C ASN A 2 -11.72 5.34 23.76
N PRO A 3 -12.14 5.81 22.58
CA PRO A 3 -11.29 5.86 21.39
C PRO A 3 -10.39 7.10 21.47
N MET A 4 -9.58 7.19 22.52
CA MET A 4 -8.37 8.03 22.51
C MET A 4 -7.33 7.30 21.67
N ASP A 5 -7.54 7.21 20.34
CA ASP A 5 -6.57 6.66 19.41
C ASP A 5 -5.58 7.77 19.04
N THR A 6 -4.54 7.86 19.86
CA THR A 6 -3.40 8.76 19.78
C THR A 6 -2.63 8.55 18.48
N GLY A 7 -2.93 9.29 17.41
CA GLY A 7 -2.03 9.52 16.25
C GLY A 7 -1.52 8.29 15.49
N ALA A 8 -1.87 7.08 15.90
CA ALA A 8 -1.40 5.82 15.36
C ALA A 8 -2.28 5.43 14.18
N MET A 9 -1.66 5.03 13.07
CA MET A 9 -2.38 4.51 11.92
C MET A 9 -3.22 3.31 12.32
N ASP A 10 -4.50 3.31 11.92
CA ASP A 10 -5.44 2.23 12.19
C ASP A 10 -4.75 0.87 11.90
N PRO A 11 -4.68 -0.03 12.89
CA PRO A 11 -4.00 -1.32 12.74
C PRO A 11 -4.55 -2.16 11.57
N ARG A 12 -5.82 -1.97 11.19
CA ARG A 12 -6.41 -2.62 10.01
C ARG A 12 -5.85 -2.07 8.71
N LEU A 13 -5.69 -0.75 8.62
CA LEU A 13 -5.10 -0.08 7.46
C LEU A 13 -3.63 -0.49 7.31
N LYS A 14 -2.88 -0.49 8.41
CA LYS A 14 -1.48 -0.95 8.44
C LYS A 14 -1.35 -2.41 7.99
N LYS A 15 -2.21 -3.31 8.48
CA LYS A 15 -2.24 -4.72 8.05
C LYS A 15 -2.52 -4.87 6.56
N ARG A 16 -3.50 -4.14 6.02
CA ARG A 16 -3.81 -4.16 4.58
C ARG A 16 -2.63 -3.69 3.74
N MET A 17 -2.00 -2.58 4.11
CA MET A 17 -0.79 -2.09 3.45
C MET A 17 0.33 -3.13 3.47
N MET A 18 0.53 -3.80 4.61
CA MET A 18 1.52 -4.87 4.74
C MET A 18 1.24 -6.05 3.81
N LEU A 19 -0.04 -6.44 3.64
CA LEU A 19 -0.42 -7.50 2.70
C LEU A 19 -0.11 -7.11 1.25
N PHE A 20 -0.39 -5.87 0.86
CA PHE A 20 -0.02 -5.37 -0.47
C PHE A 20 1.51 -5.34 -0.67
N TYR A 21 2.27 -4.88 0.32
CA TYR A 21 3.74 -4.94 0.25
C TYR A 21 4.24 -6.37 0.09
N LEU A 22 3.66 -7.30 0.85
CA LEU A 22 4.02 -8.71 0.78
C LEU A 22 3.68 -9.32 -0.59
N ALA A 23 2.47 -9.06 -1.10
CA ALA A 23 2.03 -9.48 -2.43
C ALA A 23 2.95 -8.92 -3.52
N GLY A 24 3.31 -7.63 -3.44
CA GLY A 24 4.23 -6.99 -4.38
C GLY A 24 5.63 -7.61 -4.35
N ILE A 25 6.15 -7.97 -3.17
CA ILE A 25 7.43 -8.69 -3.05
C ILE A 25 7.33 -10.07 -3.71
N PHE A 26 6.28 -10.83 -3.42
CA PHE A 26 6.07 -12.14 -4.05
C PHE A 26 6.00 -12.03 -5.57
N ASN A 27 5.23 -11.07 -6.09
CA ASN A 27 5.13 -10.80 -7.52
C ASN A 27 6.48 -10.39 -8.13
N ALA A 28 7.27 -9.56 -7.45
CA ALA A 28 8.60 -9.18 -7.92
C ALA A 28 9.57 -10.36 -7.95
N VAL A 29 9.56 -11.23 -6.93
CA VAL A 29 10.41 -12.43 -6.86
C VAL A 29 10.00 -13.44 -7.93
N LEU A 30 8.70 -13.70 -8.09
CA LEU A 30 8.17 -14.58 -9.14
C LEU A 30 8.49 -14.04 -10.54
N GLY A 31 8.29 -12.75 -10.76
CA GLY A 31 8.66 -12.08 -12.01
C GLY A 31 10.15 -12.20 -12.30
N GLY A 32 11.01 -11.97 -11.30
CA GLY A 32 12.47 -12.13 -11.43
C GLY A 32 12.88 -13.58 -11.69
N TYR A 33 12.23 -14.54 -11.03
CA TYR A 33 12.46 -15.96 -11.27
C TYR A 33 12.12 -16.35 -12.71
N ILE A 34 10.96 -15.92 -13.21
CA ILE A 34 10.52 -16.18 -14.59
C ILE A 34 11.42 -15.45 -15.59
N LEU A 35 11.93 -14.27 -15.26
CA LEU A 35 12.86 -13.55 -16.13
C LEU A 35 14.17 -14.34 -16.34
N ILE A 36 14.70 -14.97 -15.28
CA ILE A 36 15.97 -15.70 -15.34
C ILE A 36 15.77 -17.13 -15.85
N HIS A 37 14.76 -17.85 -15.36
CA HIS A 37 14.58 -19.29 -15.61
C HIS A 37 13.46 -19.58 -16.61
N GLY A 38 12.54 -18.66 -16.88
CA GLY A 38 11.35 -18.89 -17.69
C GLY A 38 11.66 -19.29 -19.14
N ARG A 39 12.76 -18.79 -19.73
CA ARG A 39 13.19 -19.19 -21.08
C ARG A 39 13.56 -20.67 -21.20
N ASN A 40 13.89 -21.34 -20.09
CA ASN A 40 14.20 -22.77 -20.08
C ASN A 40 12.94 -23.65 -19.99
N PHE A 41 11.81 -23.10 -19.54
CA PHE A 41 10.58 -23.85 -19.29
C PHE A 41 9.41 -23.44 -20.20
N LEU A 42 9.44 -22.23 -20.77
CA LEU A 42 8.32 -21.64 -21.50
C LEU A 42 8.78 -20.97 -22.80
N PRO A 43 7.88 -20.89 -23.80
CA PRO A 43 8.10 -20.08 -24.99
C PRO A 43 8.42 -18.62 -24.63
N GLN A 44 9.27 -17.97 -25.42
CA GLN A 44 9.75 -16.62 -25.13
C GLN A 44 8.62 -15.59 -25.03
N GLY A 45 7.59 -15.69 -25.88
CA GLY A 45 6.42 -14.81 -25.83
C GLY A 45 5.65 -14.92 -24.51
N THR A 46 5.40 -16.15 -24.06
CA THR A 46 4.72 -16.42 -22.78
C THR A 46 5.54 -15.94 -21.59
N THR A 47 6.86 -16.15 -21.62
CA THR A 47 7.78 -15.68 -20.58
C THR A 47 7.71 -14.17 -20.42
N LEU A 48 7.79 -13.43 -21.53
CA LEU A 48 7.78 -11.97 -21.53
C LEU A 48 6.43 -11.44 -21.02
N LEU A 49 5.32 -12.06 -21.43
CA LEU A 49 3.98 -11.71 -20.95
C LEU A 49 3.84 -11.93 -19.44
N LEU A 50 4.30 -13.07 -18.91
CA LEU A 50 4.27 -13.35 -17.48
C LEU A 50 5.17 -12.38 -16.69
N VAL A 51 6.38 -12.09 -17.17
CA VAL A 51 7.27 -11.10 -16.54
C VAL A 51 6.56 -9.74 -16.48
N CYS A 52 6.03 -9.25 -17.60
CA CYS A 52 5.28 -8.00 -17.64
C CYS A 52 4.09 -8.00 -16.68
N PHE A 53 3.37 -9.13 -16.59
CA PHE A 53 2.27 -9.29 -15.66
C PHE A 53 2.73 -9.19 -14.21
N PHE A 54 3.68 -10.03 -13.79
CA PHE A 54 4.17 -10.05 -12.40
C PHE A 54 4.81 -8.72 -11.98
N PHE A 55 5.64 -8.11 -12.82
CA PHE A 55 6.22 -6.80 -12.53
C PHE A 55 5.18 -5.67 -12.57
N GLY A 56 4.20 -5.74 -13.47
CA GLY A 56 3.09 -4.80 -13.52
C GLY A 56 2.25 -4.84 -12.24
N PHE A 57 1.87 -6.04 -11.80
CA PHE A 57 1.15 -6.22 -10.54
C PHE A 57 2.01 -5.82 -9.33
N ALA A 58 3.30 -6.17 -9.29
CA ALA A 58 4.19 -5.72 -8.23
C ALA A 58 4.24 -4.18 -8.12
N ALA A 59 4.31 -3.48 -9.25
CA ALA A 59 4.29 -2.01 -9.26
C ALA A 59 2.97 -1.45 -8.68
N VAL A 60 1.84 -2.05 -9.05
CA VAL A 60 0.52 -1.70 -8.54
C VAL A 60 0.40 -1.98 -7.03
N ASP A 61 0.85 -3.14 -6.58
CA ASP A 61 0.88 -3.57 -5.18
C ASP A 61 1.74 -2.62 -4.31
N PHE A 62 2.82 -2.05 -4.85
CA PHE A 62 3.61 -1.04 -4.14
C PHE A 62 3.01 0.38 -4.23
N TYR A 63 2.20 0.66 -5.24
CA TYR A 63 1.55 1.96 -5.42
C TYR A 63 0.37 2.16 -4.46
N PHE A 64 -0.48 1.15 -4.29
CA PHE A 64 -1.67 1.22 -3.42
C PHE A 64 -1.34 1.63 -1.96
N PRO A 65 -0.35 1.03 -1.27
CA PRO A 65 0.03 1.43 0.07
C PRO A 65 0.45 2.90 0.18
N ARG A 66 1.16 3.41 -0.82
CA ARG A 66 1.58 4.83 -0.85
C ARG A 66 0.38 5.75 -0.97
N LEU A 67 -0.58 5.40 -1.82
CA LEU A 67 -1.81 6.17 -1.98
C LEU A 67 -2.67 6.14 -0.70
N MET A 68 -2.84 4.98 -0.08
CA MET A 68 -3.58 4.82 1.17
C MET A 68 -2.95 5.61 2.32
N LYS A 69 -1.62 5.61 2.42
CA LYS A 69 -0.89 6.41 3.42
C LYS A 69 -1.12 7.91 3.23
N LYS A 70 -1.09 8.41 1.99
CA LYS A 70 -1.38 9.83 1.70
C LYS A 70 -2.78 10.23 2.13
N ARG A 71 -3.79 9.46 1.73
CA ARG A 71 -5.19 9.70 2.11
C ARG A 71 -5.40 9.70 3.62
N TRP A 72 -4.76 8.77 4.33
CA TRP A 72 -4.85 8.73 5.79
C TRP A 72 -4.24 9.96 6.48
N LEU A 73 -3.12 10.47 5.97
CA LEU A 73 -2.49 11.69 6.49
C LEU A 73 -3.35 12.93 6.23
N GLU A 74 -3.98 13.02 5.05
CA GLU A 74 -4.92 14.09 4.71
C GLU A 74 -6.13 14.08 5.66
N GLU A 75 -6.70 12.91 5.94
CA GLU A 75 -7.86 12.75 6.83
C GLU A 75 -7.51 13.15 8.27
N GLN A 76 -6.36 12.68 8.78
CA GLN A 76 -5.85 13.06 10.11
C GLN A 76 -5.68 14.57 10.22
N ALA A 77 -5.09 15.22 9.22
CA ALA A 77 -4.89 16.67 9.22
C ALA A 77 -6.21 17.45 9.27
N ARG A 78 -7.26 16.99 8.57
CA ARG A 78 -8.59 17.61 8.63
C ARG A 78 -9.22 17.46 10.02
N ILE A 79 -9.16 16.26 10.60
CA ILE A 79 -9.73 15.98 11.93
C ILE A 79 -9.02 16.81 13.02
N THR A 80 -7.68 16.92 12.96
CA THR A 80 -6.92 17.76 13.90
C THR A 80 -7.30 19.23 13.77
N ALA A 81 -7.40 19.76 12.55
CA ALA A 81 -7.77 21.16 12.31
C ALA A 81 -9.20 21.48 12.79
N GLU A 82 -10.15 20.55 12.62
CA GLU A 82 -11.52 20.72 13.12
C GLU A 82 -11.57 20.71 14.66
N ARG A 83 -10.78 19.84 15.31
CA ARG A 83 -10.68 19.80 16.78
C ARG A 83 -10.07 21.08 17.36
N GLU A 84 -9.04 21.63 16.72
CA GLU A 84 -8.44 22.90 17.15
C GLU A 84 -9.43 24.06 17.06
N ARG A 85 -10.24 24.10 15.98
CA ARG A 85 -11.31 25.10 15.82
C ARG A 85 -12.38 24.96 16.91
N GLN A 86 -12.85 23.74 17.18
CA GLN A 86 -13.84 23.49 18.24
C GLN A 86 -13.30 23.84 19.64
N ALA A 87 -12.03 23.52 19.93
CA ALA A 87 -11.41 23.87 21.20
C ALA A 87 -11.24 25.39 21.38
N ALA A 88 -10.94 26.12 20.29
CA ALA A 88 -10.85 27.58 20.31
C ALA A 88 -12.23 28.26 20.47
N GLU A 89 -13.29 27.67 19.93
CA GLU A 89 -14.67 28.14 20.10
C GLU A 89 -15.21 27.85 21.51
N GLN A 90 -14.84 26.74 22.14
CA GLN A 90 -15.24 26.41 23.53
C GLN A 90 -14.53 27.25 24.60
N GLN A 91 -13.44 27.94 24.26
CA GLN A 91 -12.72 28.84 25.17
C GLN A 91 -13.15 30.31 25.10
N LYS A 92 -14.07 30.66 24.18
CA LYS A 92 -14.69 31.99 24.08
C LYS A 92 -16.06 32.00 24.75
#